data_AF-A0A7K2PC12-F1
#
_entry.id   AF-A0A7K2PC12-F1
#
_cell.length_a   1.000
_cell.length_b   1.000
_cell.length_c   1.000
_cell.angle_alpha   90.00
_cell.angle_beta   90.00
_cell.angle_gamma   90.00
#
_symmetry.space_group_name_H-M   'P 1'
#
loop_
_entity.id
_entity.type
_entity.pdbx_description
1 polymer ?
#
loop_
_entity_poly.entity_id
_entity_poly.type
_entity_poly.pdbx_seq_one_letter_code
_entity_poly.pdbx_strand_id
1 'polypeptide(L)' 'SAVDRVTVLGTPDEPSPDTRLVTRNHVRPHWQDGRLVLAAMPAAGGTLVPFEDPDPTPCCADH' A
#
# COMPACT_ATOMS: atom_id res chain seq x y z
N SER A 1 -14.79 6.48 0.54
CA SER A 1 -13.33 6.30 0.65
C SER A 1 -12.67 7.56 0.13
N ALA A 2 -11.55 8.00 0.71
CA ALA A 2 -10.84 9.22 0.27
C ALA A 2 -9.77 8.94 -0.80
N VAL A 3 -9.33 7.69 -0.94
CA VAL A 3 -8.31 7.27 -1.91
C VAL A 3 -8.94 7.21 -3.30
N ASP A 4 -8.32 7.91 -4.25
CA ASP A 4 -8.75 7.98 -5.65
C ASP A 4 -8.20 6.83 -6.49
N ARG A 5 -7.00 6.32 -6.14
CA ARG A 5 -6.31 5.26 -6.89
C ARG A 5 -5.41 4.42 -6.01
N VAL A 6 -5.30 3.13 -6.34
CA VAL A 6 -4.32 2.19 -5.74
C VAL A 6 -3.31 1.79 -6.81
N THR A 7 -2.01 1.83 -6.49
CA THR A 7 -0.94 1.31 -7.35
C THR A 7 -0.25 0.13 -6.67
N VAL A 8 0.21 -0.85 -7.44
CA VAL A 8 0.95 -2.00 -6.91
C VAL A 8 2.42 -1.87 -7.26
N LEU A 9 3.30 -1.90 -6.26
CA LEU A 9 4.74 -1.84 -6.50
C LEU A 9 5.21 -3.05 -7.31
N GLY A 10 6.09 -2.80 -8.28
CA GLY A 10 6.62 -3.82 -9.17
C GLY A 10 5.71 -4.18 -10.34
N THR A 11 4.54 -3.54 -10.47
CA THR A 11 3.67 -3.68 -11.64
C THR A 11 3.24 -2.29 -12.14
N PRO A 12 3.13 -2.08 -13.46
CA PRO A 12 2.54 -0.85 -13.99
C PRO A 12 1.01 -0.85 -13.97
N ASP A 13 0.40 -2.03 -13.78
CA ASP A 13 -1.03 -2.25 -13.92
C ASP A 13 -1.79 -1.96 -12.62
N GLU A 14 -3.03 -1.50 -12.76
CA GLU A 14 -3.93 -1.34 -11.63
C GLU A 14 -4.39 -2.72 -11.12
N PRO A 15 -4.51 -2.94 -9.80
CA PRO A 15 -5.00 -4.22 -9.31
C PRO A 15 -6.46 -4.41 -9.71
N SER A 16 -6.89 -5.66 -9.78
CA SER A 16 -8.31 -5.96 -9.96
C SER A 16 -9.12 -5.28 -8.84
N PRO A 17 -10.28 -4.67 -9.15
CA PRO A 17 -11.14 -4.07 -8.13
C PRO A 17 -11.63 -5.09 -7.09
N ASP A 18 -11.60 -6.38 -7.42
CA ASP A 18 -11.98 -7.47 -6.51
C ASP A 18 -10.81 -7.95 -5.62
N THR A 19 -9.58 -7.46 -5.86
CA THR A 19 -8.42 -7.83 -5.04
C THR A 19 -8.54 -7.22 -3.64
N ARG A 20 -8.48 -8.07 -2.62
CA ARG A 20 -8.60 -7.64 -1.23
C ARG A 20 -7.36 -6.86 -0.76
N LEU A 21 -7.57 -5.60 -0.39
CA LEU A 21 -6.58 -4.75 0.28
C LEU A 21 -6.75 -4.84 1.80
N VAL A 22 -5.75 -5.37 2.50
CA VAL A 22 -5.72 -5.51 3.96
C VAL A 22 -4.96 -4.32 4.56
N THR A 23 -5.69 -3.30 5.00
CA THR A 23 -5.10 -2.03 5.45
C THR A 23 -4.51 -2.06 6.85
N ARG A 24 -4.89 -3.03 7.70
CA ARG A 24 -4.47 -3.09 9.12
C ARG A 24 -4.69 -1.76 9.88
N ASN A 25 -5.71 -0.98 9.51
CA ASN A 25 -6.00 0.37 10.02
C ASN A 25 -4.87 1.40 9.80
N HIS A 26 -3.92 1.13 8.91
CA HIS A 26 -2.86 2.04 8.54
C HIS A 26 -2.91 2.30 7.04
N VAL A 27 -3.08 3.55 6.62
CA VAL A 27 -2.97 3.98 5.22
C VAL A 27 -2.31 5.34 5.17
N ARG A 28 -1.35 5.52 4.27
CA ARG A 28 -0.70 6.80 4.02
C ARG A 28 -0.74 7.14 2.52
N PRO A 29 -1.91 7.50 1.98
CA PRO A 29 -1.97 7.92 0.60
C PRO A 29 -1.28 9.28 0.42
N HIS A 30 -0.71 9.50 -0.75
CA HIS A 30 -0.05 10.75 -1.15
C HIS A 30 -0.75 11.40 -2.33
N TRP A 31 -0.59 12.72 -2.45
CA TRP A 31 -1.07 13.43 -3.63
C TRP A 31 -0.10 13.23 -4.80
N GLN A 32 -0.64 12.80 -5.93
CA GLN A 32 0.09 12.67 -7.18
C GLN A 32 -0.84 13.05 -8.33
N ASP A 33 -0.40 13.97 -9.19
CA ASP A 33 -1.17 14.41 -10.36
C ASP A 33 -2.62 14.83 -10.02
N GLY A 34 -2.80 15.46 -8.86
CA GLY A 34 -4.11 15.90 -8.36
C GLY A 34 -5.02 14.80 -7.83
N ARG A 35 -4.51 13.58 -7.61
CA ARG A 35 -5.24 12.44 -7.06
C ARG A 35 -4.60 11.94 -5.77
N LEU A 36 -5.42 11.45 -4.84
CA LEU A 36 -4.98 10.82 -3.60
C LEU A 36 -4.68 9.34 -3.88
N VAL A 37 -3.40 9.02 -4.10
CA VAL A 37 -2.92 7.68 -4.51
C VAL A 37 -2.41 6.91 -3.29
N LEU A 38 -2.79 5.64 -3.17
CA LEU A 38 -2.24 4.72 -2.18
C LEU A 38 -1.33 3.69 -2.86
N ALA A 39 -0.07 3.63 -2.45
CA ALA A 39 0.84 2.57 -2.86
C ALA A 39 0.58 1.29 -2.05
N ALA A 40 0.59 0.15 -2.74
CA ALA A 40 0.38 -1.17 -2.15
C ALA A 40 1.41 -2.18 -2.65
N MET A 41 1.58 -3.28 -1.90
CA MET A 41 2.44 -4.40 -2.26
C MET A 41 1.66 -5.72 -2.23
N PRO A 42 2.03 -6.71 -3.06
CA PRO A 42 1.52 -8.07 -2.93
C PRO A 42 1.84 -8.69 -1.57
N ALA A 43 0.87 -9.40 -1.02
CA ALA A 43 0.99 -10.16 0.21
C ALA A 43 0.47 -11.60 0.02
N ALA A 44 0.72 -12.45 1.02
CA ALA A 44 0.26 -13.84 1.00
C ALA A 44 -1.26 -13.95 0.79
N GLY A 45 -1.68 -15.04 0.15
CA GLY A 45 -3.10 -15.32 -0.11
C GLY A 45 -3.72 -14.45 -1.22
N GLY A 46 -2.92 -13.88 -2.12
CA GLY A 46 -3.43 -13.06 -3.24
C GLY A 46 -4.02 -11.72 -2.77
N THR A 47 -3.55 -11.22 -1.63
CA THR A 47 -3.99 -9.95 -1.05
C THR A 47 -3.00 -8.84 -1.35
N LEU A 48 -3.43 -7.61 -1.15
CA LEU A 48 -2.56 -6.43 -1.12
C LEU A 48 -2.47 -5.88 0.30
N VAL A 49 -1.35 -5.25 0.62
CA VAL A 49 -1.16 -4.45 1.83
C VAL A 49 -0.65 -3.06 1.44
N PRO A 50 -0.93 -2.00 2.22
CA PRO A 50 -0.27 -0.70 2.05
C PRO A 50 1.26 -0.86 2.03
N PHE A 51 1.94 -0.01 1.26
CA PHE A 51 3.39 -0.03 1.19
C PHE A 51 4.04 0.32 2.53
N GLU A 52 3.47 1.30 3.23
CA GLU A 52 3.98 1.79 4.49
C GLU A 52 3.70 0.77 5.61
N ASP A 53 4.77 0.34 6.28
CA ASP A 53 4.66 -0.48 7.48
C ASP A 53 4.39 0.41 8.70
N PRO A 54 3.26 0.25 9.42
CA PRO A 54 3.02 0.96 10.67
C PRO A 54 4.02 0.61 11.77
N ASP A 55 4.55 -0.61 11.75
CA ASP A 55 5.43 -1.17 12.77
C ASP A 55 6.76 -1.59 12.10
N PRO A 56 7.52 -0.64 11.53
CA PRO A 56 8.73 -0.96 10.81
C PRO A 56 9.64 -1.75 11.75
N THR A 57 10.07 -2.93 11.30
CA THR A 57 11.05 -3.71 12.07
C THR A 57 12.26 -2.80 12.31
N PRO A 58 12.58 -2.43 13.56
CA PRO A 58 13.71 -1.56 13.81
C PRO A 58 14.96 -2.27 13.33
N CYS A 59 15.60 -1.74 12.30
CA CYS A 59 16.92 -2.20 11.91
C CYS A 59 17.91 -1.71 12.98
N CYS A 60 18.17 -2.58 13.95
CA CYS A 60 19.21 -2.53 14.98
C CYS A 60 19.77 -1.12 15.27
N ALA A 61 19.14 -0.43 16.22
CA ALA A 61 19.75 0.70 16.93
C ALA A 61 20.75 0.17 17.99
N ASP A 62 21.73 -0.62 17.56
CA ASP A 62 22.90 -1.03 18.35
C ASP A 62 24.09 -1.15 17.40
N HIS A 63 24.72 0.00 17.15
CA HIS A 63 26.03 0.13 16.54
C HIS A 63 26.80 1.24 17.26
#